data_AF-A0A2N9Y6P3-F1
#
_entry.id   AF-A0A2N9Y6P3-F1
#
_cell.length_a   1.000
_cell.length_b   1.000
_cell.length_c   1.000
_cell.angle_alpha   90.00
_cell.angle_beta   90.00
_cell.angle_gamma   90.00
#
_symmetry.space_group_name_H-M   'P 1'
#
loop_
_entity.id
_entity.type
_entity.pdbx_description
1 polymer ?
#
loop_
_entity_poly.entity_id
_entity_poly.type
_entity_poly.pdbx_seq_one_letter_code
_entity_poly.pdbx_strand_id
1 'polypeptide(L)'
;MSSKEFKNFKRHGFTFDPKDPRGGISATSINLKARNPDYIRNATGALGADYYIDIDTRKLDVTYKSPTKKGWPDWKIRSSLKFDSEVIVGHGKVSKC
;
A
#
# COMPACT_ATOMS: atom_id res chain seq x y z
N MET A 1 5.79 -2.92 0.22
CA MET A 1 6.78 -2.09 0.93
C MET A 1 8.06 -2.88 1.17
N SER A 2 9.22 -2.23 1.16
CA SER A 2 10.47 -2.81 1.66
C SER A 2 10.46 -2.98 3.18
N SER A 3 11.37 -3.80 3.70
CA SER A 3 11.55 -3.96 5.16
C SER A 3 11.80 -2.64 5.91
N LYS A 4 12.58 -1.73 5.32
CA LYS A 4 12.88 -0.42 5.92
C LYS A 4 11.64 0.47 5.97
N GLU A 5 10.90 0.56 4.86
CA GLU A 5 9.67 1.33 4.81
C GLU A 5 8.62 0.79 5.79
N PHE A 6 8.49 -0.53 5.88
CA PHE A 6 7.54 -1.15 6.82
C PHE A 6 7.90 -0.85 8.28
N LYS A 7 9.18 -0.96 8.67
CA LYS A 7 9.63 -0.59 10.02
C LYS A 7 9.41 0.89 10.31
N ASN A 8 9.65 1.77 9.33
CA ASN A 8 9.44 3.20 9.46
C ASN A 8 7.94 3.51 9.65
N PHE A 9 7.09 2.91 8.83
CA PHE A 9 5.64 3.05 8.95
C PHE A 9 5.11 2.52 10.28
N LYS A 10 5.64 1.38 10.76
CA LYS A 10 5.27 0.85 12.08
C LYS A 10 5.61 1.80 13.23
N ARG A 11 6.73 2.53 13.14
CA ARG A 11 7.18 3.45 14.20
C ARG A 11 6.54 4.83 14.13
N HIS A 12 6.37 5.37 12.93
CA HIS A 12 5.99 6.77 12.75
C HIS A 12 4.62 6.94 12.07
N GLY A 13 4.12 5.89 11.43
CA GLY A 13 2.99 5.96 10.52
C GLY A 13 3.37 6.55 9.18
N PHE A 14 2.35 7.07 8.49
CA PHE A 14 2.48 7.92 7.31
C PHE A 14 1.79 9.25 7.60
N THR A 15 2.46 10.34 7.25
CA THR A 15 1.87 11.67 7.28
C THR A 15 1.61 12.08 5.85
N PHE A 16 0.35 12.36 5.53
CA PHE A 16 0.00 12.91 4.23
C PHE A 16 0.42 14.38 4.14
N ASP A 17 1.14 14.73 3.09
CA ASP A 17 1.46 16.10 2.73
C ASP A 17 0.85 16.40 1.34
N PRO A 18 -0.10 17.35 1.23
CA PRO A 18 -0.71 17.72 -0.04
C PRO A 18 0.29 18.35 -1.03
N LYS A 19 1.46 18.82 -0.56
CA LYS A 19 2.53 19.36 -1.39
C LYS A 19 3.51 18.29 -1.90
N ASP A 20 3.44 17.07 -1.37
CA ASP A 20 4.29 15.97 -1.84
C ASP A 20 3.86 15.57 -3.27
N PRO A 21 4.76 15.65 -4.28
CA PRO A 21 4.44 15.30 -5.66
C PRO A 21 4.02 13.83 -5.84
N ARG A 22 4.31 12.95 -4.86
CA ARG A 22 3.86 11.56 -4.85
C ARG A 22 2.35 11.43 -4.64
N GLY A 23 1.71 12.46 -4.06
CA GLY A 23 0.26 12.56 -3.92
C GLY A 23 -0.38 11.52 -3.01
N GLY A 24 0.35 10.99 -2.02
CA GLY A 24 -0.12 10.00 -1.05
C GLY A 24 0.40 8.57 -1.25
N ILE A 25 -0.03 7.66 -0.36
CA ILE A 25 0.33 6.23 -0.41
C ILE A 25 -0.40 5.58 -1.58
N SER A 26 0.34 4.86 -2.43
CA SER A 26 -0.29 4.01 -3.46
C SER A 26 -0.86 2.75 -2.81
N ALA A 27 -2.11 2.43 -3.10
CA ALA A 27 -2.79 1.23 -2.63
C ALA A 27 -3.57 0.58 -3.78
N THR A 28 -3.57 -0.75 -3.83
CA THR A 28 -4.34 -1.52 -4.81
C THR A 28 -5.37 -2.41 -4.12
N SER A 29 -6.17 -3.14 -4.91
CA SER A 29 -7.26 -3.97 -4.39
C SER A 29 -6.76 -5.11 -3.48
N ILE A 30 -7.49 -5.37 -2.40
CA ILE A 30 -7.28 -6.52 -1.50
C ILE A 30 -7.45 -7.88 -2.19
N ASN A 31 -8.15 -7.91 -3.33
CA ASN A 31 -8.30 -9.12 -4.14
C ASN A 31 -6.95 -9.58 -4.73
N LEU A 32 -5.97 -8.67 -4.80
CA LEU A 32 -4.59 -9.00 -5.12
C LEU A 32 -3.87 -9.52 -3.87
N LYS A 33 -3.91 -10.84 -3.66
CA LYS A 33 -3.18 -11.46 -2.55
C LYS A 33 -1.67 -11.25 -2.69
N ALA A 34 -1.03 -10.83 -1.61
CA ALA A 34 0.42 -10.66 -1.51
C ALA A 34 1.14 -12.02 -1.39
N ARG A 35 1.14 -12.79 -2.48
CA ARG A 35 1.69 -14.16 -2.54
C ARG A 35 3.21 -14.18 -2.58
N ASN A 36 3.81 -13.64 -3.65
CA ASN A 36 5.26 -13.55 -3.80
C ASN A 36 5.69 -12.26 -4.51
N PRO A 37 6.97 -11.83 -4.36
CA PRO A 37 7.43 -10.56 -4.91
C PRO A 37 7.29 -10.43 -6.43
N ASP A 38 7.51 -11.51 -7.18
CA ASP A 38 7.42 -11.50 -8.65
C ASP A 38 5.98 -11.37 -9.14
N TYR A 39 5.03 -12.03 -8.48
CA TYR A 39 3.61 -11.86 -8.72
C TYR A 39 3.18 -10.42 -8.47
N ILE A 40 3.62 -9.82 -7.35
CA ILE A 40 3.33 -8.41 -7.05
C ILE A 40 3.95 -7.50 -8.11
N ARG A 41 5.19 -7.74 -8.53
CA ARG A 41 5.85 -6.98 -9.61
C ARG A 41 5.08 -7.08 -10.92
N ASN A 42 4.65 -8.28 -11.30
CA ASN A 42 3.90 -8.53 -12.54
C ASN A 42 2.48 -7.96 -12.50
N ALA A 43 1.84 -7.96 -11.33
CA ALA A 43 0.47 -7.46 -11.18
C ALA A 43 0.41 -5.93 -11.03
N THR A 44 1.29 -5.36 -10.22
CA THR A 44 1.24 -3.93 -9.84
C THR A 44 2.24 -3.06 -10.58
N GLY A 45 3.32 -3.64 -11.11
CA GLY A 45 4.46 -2.89 -11.63
C GLY A 45 5.42 -2.36 -10.55
N ALA A 46 5.15 -2.58 -9.26
CA ALA A 46 6.06 -2.21 -8.19
C ALA A 46 7.35 -3.05 -8.24
N LEU A 47 8.48 -2.53 -7.76
CA LEU A 47 9.81 -3.16 -7.81
C LEU A 47 9.95 -4.47 -6.99
N GLY A 48 8.85 -4.96 -6.42
CA GLY A 48 8.79 -6.04 -5.44
C GLY A 48 8.45 -5.47 -4.06
N ALA A 49 7.79 -6.29 -3.23
CA ALA A 49 7.43 -5.93 -1.87
C ALA A 49 7.90 -7.03 -0.91
N ASP A 50 8.53 -6.65 0.19
CA ASP A 50 8.83 -7.57 1.31
C ASP A 50 7.65 -7.69 2.27
N TYR A 51 6.86 -6.62 2.41
CA TYR A 51 5.70 -6.53 3.31
C TYR A 51 4.49 -5.91 2.62
N TYR A 52 3.30 -6.30 3.08
CA TYR A 52 2.01 -5.72 2.73
C TYR A 52 1.30 -5.19 3.96
N ILE A 53 0.42 -4.22 3.74
CA ILE A 53 -0.52 -3.67 4.72
C ILE A 53 -1.86 -3.57 4.02
N ASP A 54 -2.87 -4.19 4.60
CA ASP A 54 -4.24 -4.12 4.14
C ASP A 54 -4.94 -3.00 4.90
N ILE A 55 -5.51 -2.06 4.14
CA ILE A 55 -6.10 -0.84 4.66
C ILE A 55 -7.55 -0.76 4.18
N ASP A 56 -8.48 -0.58 5.11
CA ASP A 56 -9.86 -0.23 4.82
C ASP A 56 -9.95 1.26 4.44
N THR A 57 -10.14 1.51 3.15
CA THR A 57 -10.19 2.86 2.59
C THR A 57 -11.55 3.52 2.68
N ARG A 58 -12.61 2.83 3.16
CA ARG A 58 -13.99 3.35 3.15
C ARG A 58 -14.18 4.64 3.93
N LYS A 59 -13.35 4.88 4.95
CA LYS A 59 -13.37 6.07 5.81
C LYS A 59 -12.20 7.05 5.53
N LEU A 60 -11.44 6.81 4.47
CA LEU A 60 -10.24 7.58 4.14
C LEU A 60 -10.47 8.43 2.89
N ASP A 61 -9.75 9.55 2.81
CA ASP A 61 -9.66 10.30 1.56
C ASP A 61 -8.79 9.52 0.56
N VAL A 62 -9.42 9.04 -0.51
CA VAL A 62 -8.76 8.27 -1.57
C VAL A 62 -9.08 8.84 -2.93
N THR A 63 -8.07 8.93 -3.79
CA THR A 63 -8.22 9.38 -5.17
C THR A 63 -7.79 8.27 -6.11
N TYR A 64 -8.60 8.01 -7.14
CA TYR A 64 -8.23 7.09 -8.20
C TYR A 64 -7.02 7.64 -8.96
N LYS A 65 -6.01 6.79 -9.19
CA LYS A 65 -4.79 7.18 -9.91
C LYS A 65 -4.81 6.66 -11.33
N SER A 66 -4.84 5.34 -11.47
CA SER A 66 -4.74 4.62 -12.75
C SER A 66 -4.98 3.14 -12.50
N PRO A 67 -5.19 2.30 -13.52
CA PRO A 67 -5.11 0.86 -13.31
C PRO A 67 -3.65 0.42 -13.14
N THR A 68 -3.46 -0.74 -12.51
CA THR A 68 -2.18 -1.48 -12.48
C THR A 68 -1.92 -2.16 -13.83
N LYS A 69 -0.74 -2.78 -13.98
CA LYS A 69 -0.39 -3.55 -15.19
C LYS A 69 -1.42 -4.62 -15.58
N LYS A 70 -2.16 -5.17 -14.62
CA LYS A 70 -3.20 -6.18 -14.85
C LYS A 70 -4.63 -5.63 -14.78
N GLY A 71 -4.82 -4.31 -14.87
CA GLY A 71 -6.14 -3.69 -14.92
C GLY A 71 -6.84 -3.50 -13.58
N TRP A 72 -6.17 -3.80 -12.45
CA TRP A 72 -6.75 -3.55 -11.12
C TRP A 72 -6.68 -2.07 -10.79
N PRO A 73 -7.66 -1.49 -10.09
CA PRO A 73 -7.59 -0.09 -9.72
C PRO A 73 -6.43 0.17 -8.74
N ASP A 74 -5.63 1.19 -9.04
CA ASP A 74 -4.61 1.77 -8.16
C ASP A 74 -5.12 3.11 -7.62
N TRP A 75 -4.98 3.29 -6.32
CA TRP A 75 -5.53 4.42 -5.57
C TRP A 75 -4.40 5.17 -4.87
N LYS A 76 -4.65 6.44 -4.58
CA LYS A 76 -3.84 7.27 -3.69
C LYS A 76 -4.59 7.55 -2.41
N ILE A 77 -4.07 7.04 -1.30
CA ILE A 77 -4.55 7.39 0.03
C ILE A 77 -3.94 8.73 0.44
N ARG A 78 -4.80 9.74 0.60
CA ARG A 78 -4.48 11.13 0.95
C ARG A 78 -4.81 11.43 2.40
N SER A 79 -4.51 10.46 3.27
CA SER A 79 -4.79 10.55 4.70
C SER A 79 -3.56 10.15 5.49
N SER A 80 -3.32 10.84 6.60
CA SER A 80 -2.30 10.44 7.56
C SER A 80 -2.76 9.17 8.27
N LEU A 81 -1.89 8.19 8.39
CA LEU A 81 -2.18 6.87 8.95
C LEU A 81 -1.20 6.55 10.07
N LYS A 82 -1.71 5.99 11.17
CA LYS A 82 -0.88 5.37 12.21
C LYS A 82 -1.01 3.85 12.10
N PHE A 83 0.05 3.13 12.48
CA PHE A 83 0.13 1.67 12.32
C PHE A 83 -0.90 0.90 13.15
N ASP A 84 -1.30 1.48 14.28
CA ASP A 84 -2.31 0.99 15.22
C ASP A 84 -3.73 1.51 14.93
N SER A 85 -3.92 2.19 13.80
CA SER A 85 -5.24 2.69 13.41
C SER A 85 -6.19 1.56 13.03
N GLU A 86 -7.47 1.71 13.39
CA GLU A 86 -8.56 0.78 13.06
C GLU A 86 -8.72 0.51 11.56
N VAL A 87 -8.24 1.43 10.71
CA VAL A 87 -8.27 1.24 9.25
C VAL A 87 -7.26 0.21 8.76
N ILE A 88 -6.27 -0.17 9.57
CA ILE A 88 -5.34 -1.25 9.22
C ILE A 88 -5.96 -2.58 9.65
N VAL A 89 -6.42 -3.34 8.66
CA VAL A 89 -7.15 -4.61 8.88
C VAL A 89 -6.24 -5.83 8.80
N GLY A 90 -5.03 -5.66 8.27
CA GLY A 90 -4.05 -6.74 8.13
C GLY A 90 -2.68 -6.23 7.76
N HIS A 91 -1.65 -7.01 8.09
CA HIS A 91 -0.30 -6.76 7.62
C HIS A 91 0.51 -8.05 7.65
N GLY A 92 1.52 -8.16 6.81
CA GLY A 92 2.35 -9.35 6.81
C GLY A 92 3.56 -9.26 5.90
N LYS A 93 4.41 -10.29 6.00
CA LYS A 93 5.52 -10.49 5.08
C LYS A 93 4.97 -11.13 3.80
N VAL A 94 5.41 -10.64 2.65
CA VAL A 94 5.15 -11.28 1.36
C VAL A 94 5.97 -12.57 1.34
N SER A 95 5.33 -13.72 1.10
CA SER A 95 6.05 -15.00 1.07
C SER A 95 7.07 -14.98 -0.06
N LYS A 96 8.32 -15.32 0.23
CA LYS A 96 9.30 -15.56 -0.84
C LYS A 96 9.12 -17.02 -1.24
N CYS A 97 8.62 -17.25 -2.46
CA CYS A 97 8.68 -18.56 -3.08
C CYS A 97 10.10 -18.81 -3.56
#